data_AF-A0A970IIM5-F1
#
_entry.id   AF-A0A970IIM5-F1
#
_cell.length_a   1.000
_cell.length_b   1.000
_cell.length_c   1.000
_cell.angle_alpha   90.00
_cell.angle_beta   90.00
_cell.angle_gamma   90.00
#
_symmetry.space_group_name_H-M   'P 1'
#
loop_
_entity.id
_entity.type
_entity.pdbx_description
1 polymer ?
#
loop_
_entity_poly.entity_id
_entity_poly.type
_entity_poly.pdbx_seq_one_letter_code
_entity_poly.pdbx_strand_id
1 'polypeptide(L)'
;RDDDPDGAHVPAWLWTAIRAAWSEYLSTGEGTRVDIRLNQAYAAEVVRVSDALGNPWFRELAAIRADLENLGMVLRTRRGGFPLPLLRDSLLPGGHLETDALVAMAQIADDAQLTTAWQTTPYAAIASEAVSGYGRPGGAARFGKLSDDVVMDHVRKARAVSFGPEVPVAYVCAMQTEVQNARIVLAFIRNKLDPASARELLRKTYL
;
A
#
# COMPACT_ATOMS: atom_id res chain seq x y z
N ARG A 1 30.55 -23.36 1.24
CA ARG A 1 29.78 -22.52 2.18
C ARG A 1 28.29 -22.77 1.83
N ASP A 2 27.32 -22.13 2.47
CA ASP A 2 25.89 -22.21 2.11
C ASP A 2 25.66 -21.65 0.68
N ASP A 3 26.27 -22.30 -0.30
CA ASP A 3 26.63 -21.80 -1.63
C ASP A 3 25.85 -22.57 -2.72
N ASP A 4 24.58 -22.19 -2.82
CA ASP A 4 23.73 -21.92 -4.00
C ASP A 4 23.67 -22.89 -5.21
N PRO A 5 22.46 -23.18 -5.76
CA PRO A 5 22.20 -22.62 -7.11
C PRO A 5 20.77 -22.09 -7.42
N ASP A 6 19.76 -22.28 -6.57
CA ASP A 6 18.37 -21.82 -6.86
C ASP A 6 18.06 -20.40 -6.31
N GLY A 7 19.01 -19.79 -5.59
CA GLY A 7 18.96 -18.42 -5.06
C GLY A 7 19.70 -17.39 -5.91
N ALA A 8 20.22 -17.80 -7.08
CA ALA A 8 21.14 -17.04 -7.94
C ALA A 8 20.62 -15.67 -8.44
N HIS A 9 19.37 -15.30 -8.15
CA HIS A 9 18.76 -14.03 -8.56
C HIS A 9 18.01 -13.30 -7.44
N VAL A 10 18.12 -13.72 -6.17
CA VAL A 10 17.46 -13.01 -5.06
C VAL A 10 18.36 -11.87 -4.56
N PRO A 11 17.90 -10.61 -4.55
CA PRO A 11 18.67 -9.50 -4.02
C PRO A 11 19.08 -9.73 -2.56
N ALA A 12 20.29 -9.30 -2.19
CA ALA A 12 20.85 -9.53 -0.86
C ALA A 12 19.97 -8.98 0.28
N TRP A 13 19.30 -7.83 0.07
CA TRP A 13 18.37 -7.24 1.03
C TRP A 13 17.17 -8.18 1.29
N LEU A 14 16.63 -8.78 0.23
CA LEU A 14 15.47 -9.67 0.29
C LEU A 14 15.86 -11.01 0.93
N TRP A 15 17.02 -11.56 0.57
CA TRP A 15 17.53 -12.77 1.21
C TRP A 15 17.73 -12.60 2.72
N THR A 16 18.24 -11.44 3.12
CA THR A 16 18.41 -11.10 4.54
C THR A 16 17.05 -11.04 5.25
N ALA A 17 16.06 -10.38 4.64
CA ALA A 17 14.71 -10.29 5.18
C ALA A 17 14.03 -11.68 5.29
N ILE A 18 14.16 -12.53 4.27
CA ILE A 18 13.63 -13.90 4.26
C ILE A 18 14.21 -14.72 5.41
N ARG A 19 15.54 -14.70 5.60
CA ARG A 19 16.18 -15.47 6.68
C ARG A 19 15.76 -14.98 8.07
N ALA A 20 15.65 -13.66 8.25
CA ALA A 20 15.20 -13.07 9.51
C ALA A 20 13.76 -13.48 9.82
N ALA A 21 12.86 -13.35 8.83
CA ALA A 21 11.45 -13.74 8.96
C ALA A 21 11.29 -15.24 9.23
N TRP A 22 12.06 -16.09 8.54
CA TRP A 22 12.06 -17.53 8.73
C TRP A 22 12.51 -17.92 10.14
N SER A 23 13.58 -17.30 10.65
CA SER A 23 14.06 -17.53 12.01
C SER A 23 13.02 -17.13 13.06
N GLU A 24 12.36 -15.98 12.89
CA GLU A 24 11.29 -15.51 13.80
C GLU A 24 10.10 -16.48 13.76
N TYR A 25 9.71 -16.95 12.58
CA TYR A 25 8.64 -17.93 12.40
C TYR A 25 8.95 -19.26 13.11
N LEU A 26 10.15 -19.82 12.95
CA LEU A 26 10.54 -21.06 13.62
C LEU A 26 10.49 -20.95 15.15
N SER A 27 10.74 -19.75 15.70
CA SER A 27 10.73 -19.53 17.15
C SER A 27 9.33 -19.25 17.73
N THR A 28 8.42 -18.67 16.96
CA THR A 28 7.11 -18.19 17.44
C THR A 28 5.91 -18.96 16.89
N GLY A 29 6.05 -19.57 15.71
CA GLY A 29 4.94 -20.13 14.93
C GLY A 29 4.00 -19.09 14.31
N GLU A 30 4.28 -17.78 14.47
CA GLU A 30 3.38 -16.70 14.06
C GLU A 30 3.61 -16.30 12.59
N GLY A 31 2.78 -16.83 11.68
CA GLY A 31 2.87 -16.53 10.25
C GLY A 31 2.76 -15.04 9.92
N THR A 32 1.91 -14.29 10.63
CA THR A 32 1.73 -12.84 10.43
C THR A 32 3.03 -12.04 10.55
N ARG A 33 3.96 -12.49 11.41
CA ARG A 33 5.25 -11.82 11.57
C ARG A 33 6.11 -11.91 10.32
N VAL A 34 5.98 -13.00 9.55
CA VAL A 34 6.70 -13.15 8.27
C VAL A 34 6.28 -12.04 7.30
N ASP A 35 4.97 -11.85 7.13
CA ASP A 35 4.43 -10.80 6.25
C ASP A 35 4.90 -9.40 6.69
N ILE A 36 4.83 -9.12 7.99
CA ILE A 36 5.28 -7.85 8.57
C ILE A 36 6.75 -7.57 8.20
N ARG A 37 7.65 -8.54 8.45
CA ARG A 37 9.09 -8.37 8.18
C ARG A 37 9.39 -8.17 6.71
N LEU A 38 8.76 -8.94 5.83
CA LEU A 38 8.99 -8.83 4.39
C LEU A 38 8.48 -7.49 3.85
N ASN A 39 7.30 -7.04 4.30
CA ASN A 39 6.74 -5.76 3.88
C ASN A 39 7.59 -4.58 4.36
N GLN A 40 8.07 -4.61 5.61
CA GLN A 40 8.98 -3.59 6.14
C GLN A 40 10.29 -3.52 5.36
N ALA A 41 10.90 -4.68 5.07
CA ALA A 41 12.13 -4.75 4.30
C ALA A 41 11.94 -4.23 2.86
N TYR A 42 10.83 -4.61 2.22
CA TYR A 42 10.48 -4.11 0.89
C TYR A 42 10.30 -2.59 0.89
N ALA A 43 9.54 -2.04 1.83
CA ALA A 43 9.32 -0.60 1.94
C ALA A 43 10.63 0.16 2.19
N ALA A 44 11.49 -0.35 3.09
CA ALA A 44 12.81 0.23 3.35
C ALA A 44 13.70 0.23 2.09
N GLU A 45 13.67 -0.84 1.29
CA GLU A 45 14.41 -0.90 0.03
C GLU A 45 13.86 0.08 -1.01
N VAL A 46 12.54 0.21 -1.13
CA VAL A 46 11.91 1.20 -2.02
C VAL A 46 12.35 2.62 -1.65
N VAL A 47 12.38 2.95 -0.36
CA VAL A 47 12.89 4.24 0.13
C VAL A 47 14.35 4.42 -0.27
N ARG A 48 15.22 3.44 0.06
CA ARG A 48 16.65 3.49 -0.25
C ARG A 48 16.92 3.69 -1.75
N VAL A 49 16.21 2.96 -2.62
CA VAL A 49 16.34 3.09 -4.07
C VAL A 49 15.83 4.45 -4.53
N SER A 50 14.70 4.92 -4.01
CA SER A 50 14.15 6.23 -4.36
C SER A 50 15.08 7.39 -3.96
N ASP A 51 15.74 7.30 -2.80
CA ASP A 51 16.72 8.28 -2.35
C ASP A 51 17.99 8.24 -3.21
N ALA A 52 18.46 7.04 -3.56
CA ALA A 52 19.62 6.85 -4.43
C ALA A 52 19.42 7.40 -5.85
N LEU A 53 18.19 7.41 -6.35
CA LEU A 53 17.84 8.04 -7.63
C LEU A 53 17.91 9.57 -7.57
N GLY A 54 17.88 10.18 -6.38
CA GLY A 54 18.01 11.63 -6.19
C GLY A 54 16.89 12.45 -6.84
N ASN A 55 15.76 11.83 -7.14
CA ASN A 55 14.64 12.48 -7.84
C ASN A 55 13.38 12.51 -6.96
N PRO A 56 12.85 13.71 -6.63
CA PRO A 56 11.71 13.88 -5.74
C PRO A 56 10.45 13.12 -6.16
N TRP A 57 10.22 12.91 -7.45
CA TRP A 57 9.02 12.22 -7.94
C TRP A 57 8.94 10.77 -7.45
N PHE A 58 10.07 10.05 -7.44
CA PHE A 58 10.12 8.67 -6.92
C PHE A 58 9.99 8.63 -5.41
N ARG A 59 10.64 9.55 -4.71
CA ARG A 59 10.59 9.61 -3.25
C ARG A 59 9.17 9.92 -2.75
N GLU A 60 8.48 10.80 -3.44
CA GLU A 60 7.06 11.12 -3.19
C GLU A 60 6.15 9.92 -3.51
N LEU A 61 6.38 9.24 -4.64
CA LEU A 61 5.61 8.04 -4.99
C LEU A 61 5.78 6.93 -3.94
N ALA A 62 6.99 6.75 -3.42
CA ALA A 62 7.28 5.81 -2.34
C ALA A 62 6.54 6.19 -1.04
N ALA A 63 6.59 7.48 -0.66
CA ALA A 63 5.92 7.97 0.54
C ALA A 63 4.39 7.78 0.47
N ILE A 64 3.77 8.16 -0.66
CA ILE A 64 2.32 8.02 -0.88
C ILE A 64 1.89 6.56 -0.72
N ARG A 65 2.64 5.62 -1.30
CA ARG A 65 2.33 4.19 -1.18
C ARG A 65 2.45 3.69 0.26
N ALA A 66 3.52 4.08 0.97
CA ALA A 66 3.71 3.69 2.37
C ALA A 66 2.60 4.25 3.27
N ASP A 67 2.25 5.53 3.12
CA ASP A 67 1.21 6.18 3.92
C ASP A 67 -0.17 5.56 3.69
N LEU A 68 -0.54 5.28 2.43
CA LEU A 68 -1.84 4.68 2.12
C LEU A 68 -1.96 3.24 2.65
N GLU A 69 -0.88 2.45 2.60
CA GLU A 69 -0.84 1.12 3.22
C GLU A 69 -0.98 1.21 4.74
N ASN A 70 -0.26 2.15 5.37
CA ASN A 70 -0.33 2.42 6.81
C ASN A 70 -1.73 2.86 7.25
N LEU A 71 -2.36 3.75 6.50
CA LEU A 71 -3.74 4.18 6.72
C LEU A 71 -4.73 3.02 6.54
N GLY A 72 -4.46 2.11 5.59
CA GLY A 72 -5.18 0.85 5.46
C GLY A 72 -5.04 -0.04 6.69
N MET A 73 -3.84 -0.12 7.28
CA MET A 73 -3.58 -0.86 8.51
C MET A 73 -4.30 -0.25 9.73
N VAL A 74 -4.40 1.09 9.79
CA VAL A 74 -5.22 1.80 10.79
C VAL A 74 -6.68 1.37 10.69
N LEU A 75 -7.27 1.38 9.48
CA LEU A 75 -8.65 0.93 9.26
C LEU A 75 -8.83 -0.57 9.58
N ARG A 76 -7.85 -1.40 9.20
CA ARG A 76 -7.87 -2.85 9.48
C ARG A 76 -7.76 -3.15 10.98
N THR A 77 -7.01 -2.35 11.72
CA THR A 77 -6.92 -2.47 13.19
C THR A 77 -8.24 -2.11 13.85
N ARG A 78 -8.90 -1.04 13.38
CA ARG A 78 -10.20 -0.61 13.93
C ARG A 78 -11.36 -1.53 13.57
N ARG A 79 -11.38 -2.09 12.37
CA ARG A 79 -12.58 -2.76 11.79
C ARG A 79 -12.34 -4.17 11.26
N GLY A 80 -11.09 -4.51 10.95
CA GLY A 80 -10.69 -5.76 10.28
C GLY A 80 -10.08 -6.80 11.22
N GLY A 81 -10.10 -6.58 12.53
CA GLY A 81 -9.61 -7.54 13.52
C GLY A 81 -8.08 -7.66 13.60
N PHE A 82 -7.33 -6.74 12.99
CA PHE A 82 -5.88 -6.72 13.15
C PHE A 82 -5.51 -6.25 14.57
N PRO A 83 -4.66 -6.98 15.33
CA PRO A 83 -4.37 -6.61 16.71
C PRO A 83 -3.63 -5.28 16.82
N LEU A 84 -4.17 -4.34 17.63
CA LEU A 84 -3.51 -3.06 17.92
C LEU A 84 -2.06 -3.20 18.42
N PRO A 85 -1.68 -4.20 19.25
CA PRO A 85 -0.28 -4.40 19.64
C PRO A 85 0.67 -4.70 18.47
N LEU A 86 0.16 -5.26 17.36
CA LEU A 86 0.96 -5.53 16.16
C LEU A 86 0.99 -4.36 15.18
N LEU A 87 0.12 -3.36 15.35
CA LEU A 87 0.01 -2.23 14.41
C LEU A 87 1.35 -1.53 14.24
N ARG A 88 1.98 -1.14 15.36
CA ARG A 88 3.24 -0.37 15.33
C ARG A 88 4.33 -1.10 14.56
N ASP A 89 4.45 -2.40 14.79
CA ASP A 89 5.43 -3.26 14.11
C ASP A 89 5.09 -3.47 12.63
N SER A 90 3.85 -3.23 12.22
CA SER A 90 3.38 -3.42 10.84
C SER A 90 3.46 -2.17 9.99
N LEU A 91 3.70 -1.00 10.60
CA LEU A 91 3.77 0.27 9.87
C LEU A 91 5.03 0.30 9.01
N LEU A 92 4.83 0.70 7.75
CA LEU A 92 5.88 0.84 6.75
C LEU A 92 6.63 2.16 6.93
N PRO A 93 7.96 2.15 6.80
CA PRO A 93 8.77 3.36 6.85
C PRO A 93 8.65 4.20 5.56
N GLY A 94 9.12 5.44 5.63
CA GLY A 94 9.33 6.31 4.45
C GLY A 94 8.11 7.13 4.01
N GLY A 95 6.97 6.95 4.66
CA GLY A 95 5.81 7.83 4.53
C GLY A 95 6.02 9.22 5.11
N HIS A 96 5.04 10.10 4.92
CA HIS A 96 4.92 11.40 5.56
C HIS A 96 4.23 11.33 6.92
N LEU A 97 3.49 10.25 7.18
CA LEU A 97 2.71 10.11 8.40
C LEU A 97 3.54 9.47 9.51
N GLU A 98 3.63 10.19 10.62
CA GLU A 98 4.36 9.73 11.80
C GLU A 98 3.71 8.49 12.41
N THR A 99 4.56 7.55 12.86
CA THR A 99 4.14 6.29 13.47
C THR A 99 3.20 6.51 14.65
N ASP A 100 3.52 7.46 15.53
CA ASP A 100 2.69 7.75 16.70
C ASP A 100 1.33 8.36 16.32
N ALA A 101 1.29 9.17 15.26
CA ALA A 101 0.03 9.72 14.75
C ALA A 101 -0.88 8.62 14.18
N LEU A 102 -0.32 7.68 13.43
CA LEU A 102 -1.05 6.53 12.88
C LEU A 102 -1.58 5.61 14.00
N VAL A 103 -0.75 5.31 15.00
CA VAL A 103 -1.17 4.52 16.18
C VAL A 103 -2.29 5.23 16.94
N ALA A 104 -2.18 6.55 17.13
CA ALA A 104 -3.23 7.34 17.76
C ALA A 104 -4.55 7.30 16.95
N MET A 105 -4.48 7.45 15.62
CA MET A 105 -5.65 7.35 14.74
C MET A 105 -6.37 6.00 14.87
N ALA A 106 -5.61 4.90 15.01
CA ALA A 106 -6.18 3.56 15.20
C ALA A 106 -6.92 3.38 16.55
N GLN A 107 -6.61 4.21 17.55
CA GLN A 107 -7.24 4.18 18.87
C GLN A 107 -8.46 5.10 19.00
N ILE A 108 -8.65 6.04 18.06
CA ILE A 108 -9.85 6.88 18.04
C ILE A 108 -11.08 5.95 17.90
N ALA A 109 -12.08 6.08 18.76
CA ALA A 109 -13.28 5.22 18.67
C ALA A 109 -14.31 5.79 17.69
N ASP A 110 -14.47 7.11 17.66
CA ASP A 110 -15.46 7.80 16.85
C ASP A 110 -14.99 7.97 15.39
N ASP A 111 -15.88 7.75 14.43
CA ASP A 111 -15.56 7.83 13.01
C ASP A 111 -15.46 9.29 12.52
N ALA A 112 -16.22 10.22 13.11
CA ALA A 112 -16.13 11.63 12.74
C ALA A 112 -14.79 12.21 13.21
N GLN A 113 -14.36 11.90 14.45
CA GLN A 113 -13.05 12.27 14.97
C GLN A 113 -11.90 11.69 14.14
N LEU A 114 -12.00 10.43 13.70
CA LEU A 114 -11.00 9.84 12.81
C LEU A 114 -10.95 10.56 11.47
N THR A 115 -12.12 10.83 10.90
CA THR A 115 -12.22 11.55 9.63
C THR A 115 -11.55 12.92 9.74
N THR A 116 -11.81 13.66 10.82
CA THR A 116 -11.16 14.95 11.08
C THR A 116 -9.65 14.80 11.24
N ALA A 117 -9.18 13.81 12.00
CA ALA A 117 -7.74 13.57 12.17
C ALA A 117 -7.07 13.25 10.81
N TRP A 118 -7.67 12.37 10.02
CA TRP A 118 -7.18 12.01 8.69
C TRP A 118 -7.21 13.21 7.73
N GLN A 119 -8.22 14.09 7.80
CA GLN A 119 -8.31 15.30 6.98
C GLN A 119 -7.18 16.30 7.21
N THR A 120 -6.41 16.19 8.30
CA THR A 120 -5.20 17.00 8.49
C THR A 120 -3.98 16.47 7.72
N THR A 121 -4.08 15.28 7.15
CA THR A 121 -3.03 14.65 6.33
C THR A 121 -3.13 15.07 4.86
N PRO A 122 -2.08 14.82 4.04
CA PRO A 122 -2.15 15.00 2.58
C PRO A 122 -3.26 14.18 1.88
N TYR A 123 -3.85 13.20 2.57
CA TYR A 123 -4.84 12.26 2.02
C TYR A 123 -6.29 12.64 2.38
N ALA A 124 -6.53 13.91 2.74
CA ALA A 124 -7.83 14.42 3.18
C ALA A 124 -8.99 14.12 2.20
N ALA A 125 -8.71 14.13 0.90
CA ALA A 125 -9.72 13.95 -0.16
C ALA A 125 -10.45 12.61 -0.08
N ILE A 126 -9.79 11.54 0.41
CA ILE A 126 -10.38 10.22 0.52
C ILE A 126 -10.87 9.87 1.94
N ALA A 127 -10.57 10.71 2.93
CA ALA A 127 -10.77 10.40 4.36
C ALA A 127 -12.21 9.99 4.70
N SER A 128 -13.19 10.80 4.28
CA SER A 128 -14.60 10.55 4.61
C SER A 128 -15.12 9.23 4.02
N GLU A 129 -14.80 8.97 2.75
CA GLU A 129 -15.22 7.74 2.06
C GLU A 129 -14.49 6.51 2.63
N ALA A 130 -13.18 6.64 2.89
CA ALA A 130 -12.38 5.58 3.49
C ALA A 130 -12.93 5.18 4.87
N VAL A 131 -13.14 6.14 5.77
CA VAL A 131 -13.59 5.85 7.15
C VAL A 131 -15.02 5.32 7.17
N SER A 132 -15.96 5.96 6.47
CA SER A 132 -17.38 5.57 6.49
C SER A 132 -17.67 4.28 5.72
N GLY A 133 -16.86 3.99 4.70
CA GLY A 133 -17.01 2.84 3.82
C GLY A 133 -16.34 1.57 4.33
N TYR A 134 -15.24 1.69 5.09
CA TYR A 134 -14.50 0.53 5.60
C TYR A 134 -15.30 -0.24 6.66
N GLY A 135 -15.20 -1.58 6.65
CA GLY A 135 -15.99 -2.46 7.52
C GLY A 135 -17.41 -2.77 7.00
N ARG A 136 -17.89 -2.07 5.98
CA ARG A 136 -19.10 -2.46 5.23
C ARG A 136 -18.76 -3.52 4.17
N PRO A 137 -19.72 -4.29 3.65
CA PRO A 137 -19.50 -5.19 2.52
C PRO A 137 -18.80 -4.48 1.35
N GLY A 138 -17.68 -5.04 0.90
CA GLY A 138 -16.83 -4.46 -0.16
C GLY A 138 -16.00 -3.23 0.25
N GLY A 139 -16.05 -2.79 1.52
CA GLY A 139 -15.39 -1.58 2.00
C GLY A 139 -13.87 -1.60 1.83
N ALA A 140 -13.22 -2.74 2.11
CA ALA A 140 -11.78 -2.88 1.91
C ALA A 140 -11.39 -2.79 0.42
N ALA A 141 -12.21 -3.32 -0.49
CA ALA A 141 -11.96 -3.22 -1.93
C ALA A 141 -12.14 -1.79 -2.44
N ARG A 142 -13.15 -1.05 -1.93
CA ARG A 142 -13.34 0.38 -2.23
C ARG A 142 -12.19 1.22 -1.70
N PHE A 143 -11.71 0.97 -0.48
CA PHE A 143 -10.52 1.64 0.05
C PHE A 143 -9.26 1.37 -0.80
N GLY A 144 -9.09 0.13 -1.27
CA GLY A 144 -8.01 -0.21 -2.20
C GLY A 144 -8.09 0.61 -3.49
N LYS A 145 -9.29 0.76 -4.07
CA LYS A 145 -9.49 1.66 -5.22
C LYS A 145 -9.15 3.12 -4.88
N LEU A 146 -9.64 3.66 -3.78
CA LEU A 146 -9.35 5.04 -3.37
C LEU A 146 -7.85 5.30 -3.24
N SER A 147 -7.13 4.36 -2.64
CA SER A 147 -5.68 4.43 -2.49
C SER A 147 -4.97 4.38 -3.84
N ASP A 148 -5.34 3.43 -4.70
CA ASP A 148 -4.80 3.30 -6.05
C ASP A 148 -5.08 4.56 -6.91
N ASP A 149 -6.25 5.19 -6.74
CA ASP A 149 -6.62 6.42 -7.42
C ASP A 149 -5.75 7.61 -6.98
N VAL A 150 -5.43 7.73 -5.69
CA VAL A 150 -4.49 8.74 -5.17
C VAL A 150 -3.07 8.50 -5.72
N VAL A 151 -2.61 7.25 -5.76
CA VAL A 151 -1.32 6.89 -6.38
C VAL A 151 -1.32 7.29 -7.85
N MET A 152 -2.39 6.99 -8.59
CA MET A 152 -2.48 7.33 -10.01
C MET A 152 -2.48 8.84 -10.26
N ASP A 153 -3.10 9.63 -9.39
CA ASP A 153 -3.07 11.09 -9.49
C ASP A 153 -1.64 11.64 -9.38
N HIS A 154 -0.79 11.04 -8.54
CA HIS A 154 0.65 11.36 -8.52
C HIS A 154 1.40 10.85 -9.76
N VAL A 155 1.11 9.62 -10.18
CA VAL A 155 1.74 9.01 -11.36
C VAL A 155 1.51 9.86 -12.63
N ARG A 156 0.31 10.41 -12.80
CA ARG A 156 -0.03 11.30 -13.94
C ARG A 156 0.80 12.58 -14.00
N LYS A 157 1.43 13.03 -12.90
CA LYS A 157 2.32 14.19 -12.91
C LYS A 157 3.54 13.98 -13.83
N ALA A 158 3.93 12.72 -14.10
CA ALA A 158 4.99 12.40 -15.05
C ALA A 158 4.70 12.90 -16.47
N ARG A 159 3.43 13.17 -16.84
CA ARG A 159 3.05 13.75 -18.13
C ARG A 159 3.62 15.15 -18.38
N ALA A 160 3.91 15.89 -17.32
CA ALA A 160 4.49 17.22 -17.43
C ALA A 160 5.99 17.17 -17.81
N VAL A 161 6.60 15.99 -17.77
CA VAL A 161 8.02 15.79 -18.09
C VAL A 161 8.14 15.16 -19.48
N SER A 162 8.86 15.81 -20.40
CA SER A 162 9.03 15.29 -21.77
C SER A 162 10.06 14.17 -21.84
N PHE A 163 11.15 14.28 -21.08
CA PHE A 163 12.21 13.28 -21.03
C PHE A 163 12.72 13.17 -19.60
N GLY A 164 12.36 12.10 -18.91
CA GLY A 164 12.77 11.86 -17.54
C GLY A 164 12.50 10.41 -17.10
N PRO A 165 13.19 9.93 -16.07
CA PRO A 165 13.04 8.56 -15.57
C PRO A 165 11.63 8.27 -15.01
N GLU A 166 10.84 9.32 -14.73
CA GLU A 166 9.44 9.22 -14.29
C GLU A 166 8.56 8.62 -15.38
N VAL A 167 8.81 8.93 -16.65
CA VAL A 167 7.99 8.50 -17.79
C VAL A 167 7.90 6.97 -17.91
N PRO A 168 9.02 6.20 -17.95
CA PRO A 168 8.95 4.74 -18.02
C PRO A 168 8.30 4.12 -16.78
N VAL A 169 8.54 4.66 -15.58
CA VAL A 169 7.93 4.12 -14.35
C VAL A 169 6.43 4.43 -14.30
N ALA A 170 6.01 5.60 -14.75
CA ALA A 170 4.60 5.95 -14.88
C ALA A 170 3.89 5.04 -15.88
N TYR A 171 4.54 4.70 -17.00
CA TYR A 171 4.02 3.70 -17.94
C TYR A 171 3.84 2.33 -17.29
N VAL A 172 4.82 1.84 -16.53
CA VAL A 172 4.68 0.55 -15.80
C VAL A 172 3.52 0.60 -14.81
N CYS A 173 3.40 1.68 -14.03
CA CYS A 173 2.28 1.85 -13.10
C CYS A 173 0.93 1.88 -13.83
N ALA A 174 0.86 2.59 -14.96
CA ALA A 174 -0.32 2.62 -15.82
C ALA A 174 -0.73 1.22 -16.28
N MET A 175 0.22 0.46 -16.82
CA MET A 175 -0.01 -0.90 -17.30
C MET A 175 -0.47 -1.84 -16.18
N GLN A 176 0.11 -1.72 -14.98
CA GLN A 176 -0.33 -2.48 -13.81
C GLN A 176 -1.80 -2.18 -13.46
N THR A 177 -2.20 -0.91 -13.49
CA THR A 177 -3.58 -0.49 -13.23
C THR A 177 -4.55 -1.00 -14.31
N GLU A 178 -4.18 -0.94 -15.59
CA GLU A 178 -5.02 -1.47 -16.68
C GLU A 178 -5.22 -2.99 -16.55
N VAL A 179 -4.15 -3.72 -16.25
CA VAL A 179 -4.22 -5.16 -15.99
C VAL A 179 -5.11 -5.46 -14.78
N GLN A 180 -5.03 -4.65 -13.72
CA GLN A 180 -5.88 -4.81 -12.54
C GLN A 180 -7.36 -4.55 -12.87
N ASN A 181 -7.66 -3.50 -13.63
CA ASN A 181 -9.01 -3.21 -14.10
C ASN A 181 -9.57 -4.35 -14.96
N ALA A 182 -8.78 -4.88 -15.89
CA ALA A 182 -9.16 -6.04 -16.69
C ALA A 182 -9.45 -7.28 -15.82
N ARG A 183 -8.60 -7.54 -14.80
CA ARG A 183 -8.83 -8.64 -13.84
C ARG A 183 -10.12 -8.48 -13.06
N ILE A 184 -10.47 -7.26 -12.64
CA ILE A 184 -11.73 -6.96 -11.96
C ILE A 184 -12.92 -7.29 -12.86
N VAL A 185 -12.92 -6.78 -14.10
CA VAL A 185 -13.99 -7.08 -15.08
C VAL A 185 -14.13 -8.59 -15.29
N LEU A 186 -13.01 -9.29 -15.54
CA LEU A 186 -13.01 -10.75 -15.74
C LEU A 186 -13.52 -11.51 -14.51
N ALA A 187 -13.16 -11.08 -13.30
CA ALA A 187 -13.65 -11.70 -12.07
C ALA A 187 -15.17 -11.54 -11.93
N PHE A 188 -15.72 -10.37 -12.25
CA PHE A 188 -17.17 -10.13 -12.21
C PHE A 188 -17.91 -10.97 -13.25
N ILE A 189 -17.40 -11.03 -14.50
CA ILE A 189 -17.98 -11.86 -15.56
C ILE A 189 -17.98 -13.34 -15.16
N ARG A 190 -16.84 -13.86 -14.68
CA ARG A 190 -16.70 -15.27 -14.30
C ARG A 190 -17.64 -15.66 -13.16
N ASN A 191 -17.85 -14.76 -12.21
CA ASN A 191 -18.73 -15.00 -11.06
C ASN A 191 -20.18 -14.57 -11.29
N LYS A 192 -20.55 -14.13 -12.52
CA LYS A 192 -21.90 -13.65 -12.87
C LYS A 192 -22.41 -12.55 -11.94
N LEU A 193 -21.51 -11.68 -11.50
CA LEU A 193 -21.82 -10.53 -10.66
C LEU A 193 -22.30 -9.36 -11.53
N ASP A 194 -23.03 -8.44 -10.92
CA ASP A 194 -23.55 -7.25 -11.60
C ASP A 194 -22.41 -6.39 -12.20
N PRO A 195 -22.44 -6.10 -13.52
CA PRO A 195 -21.44 -5.26 -14.16
C PRO A 195 -21.39 -3.82 -13.64
N ALA A 196 -22.48 -3.27 -13.10
CA ALA A 196 -22.46 -1.92 -12.54
C ALA A 196 -21.59 -1.87 -11.27
N SER A 197 -21.68 -2.89 -10.42
CA SER A 197 -20.82 -3.08 -9.25
C SER A 197 -19.32 -3.21 -9.61
N ALA A 198 -18.99 -3.74 -10.79
CA ALA A 198 -17.60 -3.78 -11.26
C ALA A 198 -17.04 -2.37 -11.53
N ARG A 199 -17.87 -1.49 -12.10
CA ARG A 199 -17.47 -0.10 -12.43
C ARG A 199 -17.09 0.69 -11.18
N GLU A 200 -17.76 0.45 -10.06
CA GLU A 200 -17.44 1.08 -8.78
C GLU A 200 -16.04 0.71 -8.26
N LEU A 201 -15.47 -0.41 -8.71
CA LEU A 201 -14.16 -0.90 -8.29
C LEU A 201 -13.05 -0.64 -9.33
N LEU A 202 -13.39 -0.16 -10.53
CA LEU A 202 -12.39 0.21 -11.53
C LEU A 202 -11.60 1.42 -11.05
N ARG A 203 -10.29 1.32 -11.13
CA ARG A 203 -9.36 2.39 -10.79
C ARG A 203 -9.25 3.39 -11.93
N LYS A 204 -8.91 4.63 -11.59
CA LYS A 204 -8.49 5.68 -12.51
C LYS A 204 -7.40 5.14 -13.44
N THR A 205 -7.63 5.27 -14.74
CA THR A 205 -6.67 4.91 -15.79
C THR A 205 -5.59 5.98 -15.89
N TYR A 206 -4.40 5.65 -16.41
CA TYR A 206 -3.39 6.69 -16.61
C TYR A 206 -3.86 7.78 -17.56
N LEU A 207 -4.62 7.41 -18.60
CA LEU A 207 -5.20 8.28 -19.65
C LEU A 207 -6.07 9.42 -19.10
#